data_AF-A0A2U3GT37-F1
#
_entry.id   AF-A0A2U3GT37-F1
#
_cell.length_a   1.000
_cell.length_b   1.000
_cell.length_c   1.000
_cell.angle_alpha   90.00
_cell.angle_beta   90.00
_cell.angle_gamma   90.00
#
_symmetry.space_group_name_H-M   'P 1'
#
loop_
_entity.id
_entity.type
_entity.pdbx_description
1 polymer ?
#
loop_
_entity_poly.entity_id
_entity_poly.type
_entity_poly.pdbx_seq_one_letter_code
_entity_poly.pdbx_strand_id
1 'polypeptide(L)'
;MAFTLFSRTRARSTLEPPVVEPEPWPETGETWTPEGVTVVERYTNQTGAVVFVFSTDDQSYHHVVACLGCHYAQSTDPDKRYSSGLTLTDAGRIANAHATSCRALPRDIPARPDDDAAREQLRIWVRSMPRRDEDVRLYLRDFNLGRLILQRTNAWIDTELQRLADDEPTVLHCRRSEYSGCLEFLILHQPGN
;
A
#
# COMPACT_ATOMS: atom_id res chain seq x y z
N MET A 1 28.42 -78.64 -16.65
CA MET A 1 28.54 -77.60 -17.71
C MET A 1 27.19 -77.53 -18.41
N ALA A 2 26.48 -76.43 -18.64
CA ALA A 2 26.55 -75.04 -18.22
C ALA A 2 25.08 -74.55 -18.20
N PHE A 3 24.63 -73.91 -17.12
CA PHE A 3 23.32 -73.24 -17.08
C PHE A 3 23.50 -71.82 -17.61
N THR A 4 22.95 -71.51 -18.77
CA THR A 4 22.89 -70.13 -19.29
C THR A 4 21.75 -69.39 -18.60
N LEU A 5 22.10 -68.50 -17.67
CA LEU A 5 21.18 -67.57 -17.03
C LEU A 5 20.82 -66.45 -18.03
N PHE A 6 19.53 -66.30 -18.33
CA PHE A 6 19.00 -65.15 -19.06
C PHE A 6 19.04 -63.92 -18.15
N SER A 7 19.99 -63.02 -18.40
CA SER A 7 20.01 -61.69 -17.80
C SER A 7 18.91 -60.82 -18.42
N ARG A 8 17.73 -60.75 -17.77
CA ARG A 8 16.75 -59.68 -18.02
C ARG A 8 17.18 -58.43 -17.27
N THR A 9 17.84 -57.51 -17.95
CA THR A 9 18.08 -56.15 -17.45
C THR A 9 16.72 -55.45 -17.31
N ARG A 10 16.22 -55.33 -16.07
CA ARG A 10 15.06 -54.51 -15.77
C ARG A 10 15.52 -53.04 -15.81
N ALA A 11 15.23 -52.34 -16.90
CA ALA A 11 15.37 -50.88 -16.92
C ALA A 11 14.42 -50.31 -15.85
N ARG A 12 14.99 -49.86 -14.73
CA ARG A 12 14.26 -49.12 -13.69
C ARG A 12 14.02 -47.73 -14.27
N SER A 13 12.85 -47.51 -14.85
CA SER A 13 12.38 -46.17 -15.17
C SER A 13 12.12 -45.46 -13.84
N THR A 14 13.09 -44.66 -13.39
CA THR A 14 12.88 -43.69 -12.32
C THR A 14 12.14 -42.52 -12.93
N LEU A 15 10.82 -42.64 -13.05
CA LEU A 15 9.97 -41.46 -13.20
C LEU A 15 9.90 -40.84 -11.80
N GLU A 16 10.68 -39.78 -11.59
CA GLU A 16 10.47 -38.87 -10.47
C GLU A 16 9.02 -38.39 -10.53
N PRO A 17 8.22 -38.52 -9.45
CA PRO A 17 6.89 -37.94 -9.44
C PRO A 17 7.01 -36.43 -9.66
N PRO A 18 6.09 -35.80 -10.42
CA PRO A 18 6.13 -34.36 -10.60
C PRO A 18 6.12 -33.69 -9.22
N VAL A 19 7.06 -32.77 -9.02
CA VAL A 19 7.09 -31.91 -7.83
C VAL A 19 5.79 -31.10 -7.88
N VAL A 20 4.80 -31.51 -7.10
CA VAL A 20 3.61 -30.69 -6.84
C VAL A 20 4.10 -29.59 -5.92
N GLU A 21 4.35 -28.41 -6.48
CA GLU A 21 4.58 -27.22 -5.68
C GLU A 21 3.35 -27.06 -4.77
N PRO A 22 3.51 -27.02 -3.44
CA PRO A 22 2.37 -26.82 -2.55
C PRO A 22 1.72 -25.49 -2.89
N GLU A 23 0.39 -25.50 -3.10
CA GLU A 23 -0.35 -24.26 -3.29
C GLU A 23 0.01 -23.27 -2.17
N PRO A 24 0.36 -22.01 -2.50
CA PRO A 24 0.70 -21.03 -1.49
C PRO A 24 -0.48 -20.88 -0.55
N TRP A 25 -0.20 -20.95 0.76
CA TRP A 25 -1.21 -20.73 1.79
C TRP A 25 -1.95 -19.41 1.53
N PRO A 26 -3.28 -19.36 1.68
CA PRO A 26 -4.02 -18.14 1.45
C PRO A 26 -3.51 -17.05 2.38
N GLU A 27 -3.23 -15.87 1.83
CA GLU A 27 -2.86 -14.72 2.64
C GLU A 27 -3.99 -14.42 3.62
N THR A 28 -3.61 -14.09 4.86
CA THR A 28 -4.54 -13.67 5.92
C THR A 28 -4.25 -12.23 6.29
N GLY A 29 -5.17 -11.53 6.95
CA GLY A 29 -4.90 -10.16 7.43
C GLY A 29 -3.65 -10.06 8.33
N GLU A 30 -3.25 -11.16 8.97
CA GLU A 30 -2.05 -11.24 9.81
C GLU A 30 -0.75 -11.27 9.01
N THR A 31 -0.77 -11.81 7.80
CA THR A 31 0.41 -12.02 6.94
C THR A 31 0.45 -11.08 5.74
N TRP A 32 -0.71 -10.54 5.35
CA TRP A 32 -0.85 -9.61 4.24
C TRP A 32 -0.03 -8.34 4.45
N THR A 33 0.72 -7.97 3.41
CA THR A 33 1.50 -6.74 3.34
C THR A 33 1.26 -6.13 1.96
N PRO A 34 0.51 -5.02 1.85
CA PRO A 34 0.23 -4.43 0.55
C PRO A 34 1.49 -3.88 -0.10
N GLU A 35 1.52 -3.88 -1.43
CA GLU A 35 2.62 -3.28 -2.17
C GLU A 35 2.76 -1.79 -1.84
N GLY A 36 4.01 -1.34 -1.65
CA GLY A 36 4.32 0.07 -1.43
C GLY A 36 4.13 0.55 0.00
N VAL A 37 3.89 -0.36 0.95
CA VAL A 37 3.93 -0.06 2.39
C VAL A 37 4.81 -1.05 3.14
N THR A 38 5.32 -0.60 4.28
CA THR A 38 6.01 -1.44 5.26
C THR A 38 5.13 -1.53 6.49
N VAL A 39 4.57 -2.71 6.78
CA VAL A 39 3.79 -2.92 8.00
C VAL A 39 4.74 -3.10 9.18
N VAL A 40 4.65 -2.19 10.15
CA VAL A 40 5.56 -2.12 11.31
C VAL A 40 4.98 -2.86 12.51
N GLU A 41 3.68 -2.67 12.78
CA GLU A 41 2.99 -3.31 13.91
C GLU A 41 1.62 -3.82 13.48
N ARG A 42 1.14 -4.88 14.16
CA ARG A 42 -0.19 -5.45 13.98
C ARG A 42 -0.85 -5.66 15.34
N TYR A 43 -2.14 -5.39 15.39
CA TYR A 43 -3.01 -5.59 16.53
C TYR A 43 -4.25 -6.33 16.06
N THR A 44 -4.84 -7.14 16.92
CA THR A 44 -6.04 -7.91 16.59
C THR A 44 -7.16 -7.50 17.53
N ASN A 45 -8.33 -7.19 16.99
CA ASN A 45 -9.51 -6.93 17.81
C ASN A 45 -10.09 -8.24 18.39
N GLN A 46 -11.09 -8.13 19.26
CA GLN A 46 -11.70 -9.30 19.92
C GLN A 46 -12.39 -10.27 18.94
N THR A 47 -12.70 -9.83 17.73
CA THR A 47 -13.34 -10.63 16.68
C THR A 47 -12.36 -11.12 15.61
N GLY A 48 -11.06 -10.87 15.78
CA GLY A 48 -10.01 -11.34 14.86
C GLY A 48 -9.65 -10.37 13.72
N ALA A 49 -10.27 -9.20 13.62
CA ALA A 49 -9.90 -8.23 12.59
C ALA A 49 -8.58 -7.54 12.93
N VAL A 50 -7.73 -7.40 11.92
CA VAL A 50 -6.39 -6.82 12.07
C VAL A 50 -6.43 -5.31 11.92
N VAL A 51 -5.81 -4.63 12.86
CA VAL A 51 -5.48 -3.20 12.84
C VAL A 51 -3.97 -3.11 12.74
N PHE A 52 -3.44 -2.46 11.72
CA PHE A 52 -2.00 -2.42 11.52
C PHE A 52 -1.50 -0.99 11.37
N VAL A 53 -0.24 -0.83 11.78
CA VAL A 53 0.55 0.39 11.66
C VAL A 53 1.50 0.18 10.49
N PHE A 54 1.50 1.09 9.53
CA PHE A 54 2.40 1.02 8.38
C PHE A 54 3.08 2.36 8.09
N SER A 55 4.23 2.30 7.45
CA SER A 55 4.89 3.43 6.80
C SER A 55 4.87 3.24 5.28
N THR A 56 5.10 4.31 4.53
CA THR A 56 5.17 4.30 3.07
C THR A 56 6.59 4.47 2.52
N ASP A 57 7.55 4.60 3.43
CA ASP A 57 8.96 4.63 3.12
C ASP A 57 9.75 4.11 4.35
N ASP A 58 10.97 3.61 4.10
CA ASP A 58 11.81 2.97 5.12
C ASP A 58 12.43 3.96 6.11
N GLN A 59 12.35 5.26 5.83
CA GLN A 59 12.92 6.33 6.67
C GLN A 59 11.84 7.22 7.28
N SER A 60 10.57 6.82 7.17
CA SER A 60 9.46 7.71 7.45
C SER A 60 9.27 7.80 8.94
N TYR A 61 9.32 9.01 9.46
CA TYR A 61 8.83 9.30 10.81
C TYR A 61 7.29 9.30 10.86
N HIS A 62 6.63 9.11 9.71
CA HIS A 62 5.18 9.18 9.56
C HIS A 62 4.57 7.81 9.36
N HIS A 63 3.67 7.46 10.28
CA HIS A 63 2.97 6.20 10.29
C HIS A 63 1.47 6.43 10.02
N VAL A 64 0.83 5.39 9.52
CA VAL A 64 -0.61 5.33 9.29
C VAL A 64 -1.16 4.14 10.05
N VAL A 65 -2.31 4.33 10.68
CA VAL A 65 -3.09 3.26 11.28
C VAL A 65 -4.25 2.95 10.34
N ALA A 66 -4.50 1.67 10.09
CA ALA A 66 -5.67 1.23 9.36
C ALA A 66 -6.24 -0.09 9.92
N CYS A 67 -7.54 -0.28 9.78
CA CYS A 67 -8.25 -1.49 10.20
C CYS A 67 -8.77 -2.26 8.99
N LEU A 68 -8.44 -3.55 8.86
CA LEU A 68 -8.97 -4.41 7.79
C LEU A 68 -10.42 -4.80 8.00
N GLY A 69 -10.93 -4.75 9.23
CA GLY A 69 -12.32 -5.08 9.53
C GLY A 69 -13.31 -3.97 9.16
N CYS A 70 -12.87 -2.71 9.09
CA CYS A 70 -13.74 -1.56 8.87
C CYS A 70 -13.07 -0.49 7.98
N HIS A 71 -13.67 0.70 7.88
CA HIS A 71 -13.12 1.80 7.07
C HIS A 71 -12.26 2.78 7.88
N TYR A 72 -11.80 2.37 9.07
CA TYR A 72 -10.98 3.22 9.92
C TYR A 72 -9.56 3.33 9.35
N ALA A 73 -9.12 4.57 9.11
CA ALA A 73 -7.75 4.90 8.77
C ALA A 73 -7.38 6.27 9.35
N GLN A 74 -6.13 6.44 9.80
CA GLN A 74 -5.67 7.66 10.44
C GLN A 74 -4.17 7.88 10.25
N SER A 75 -3.77 9.10 9.90
CA SER A 75 -2.38 9.49 9.66
C SER A 75 -1.92 10.71 10.48
N THR A 76 -2.81 11.29 11.28
CA THR A 76 -2.54 12.42 12.17
C THR A 76 -3.11 12.17 13.56
N ASP A 77 -2.54 12.81 14.58
CA ASP A 77 -3.05 12.72 15.96
C ASP A 77 -4.06 13.85 16.21
N PRO A 78 -5.35 13.56 16.46
CA PRO A 78 -6.37 14.58 16.70
C PRO A 78 -6.07 15.42 17.95
N ASP A 79 -5.33 14.88 18.91
CA ASP A 79 -4.96 15.58 20.14
C ASP A 79 -3.82 16.58 19.91
N LYS A 80 -3.13 16.52 18.76
CA LYS A 80 -2.01 17.39 18.41
C LYS A 80 -2.39 18.36 17.29
N ARG A 81 -2.68 19.62 17.67
CA ARG A 81 -3.02 20.72 16.74
C ARG A 81 -2.03 20.96 15.61
N TYR A 82 -0.76 20.57 15.76
CA TYR A 82 0.31 20.80 14.78
C TYR A 82 1.14 19.53 14.50
N SER A 83 0.48 18.39 14.35
CA SER A 83 1.16 17.15 13.93
C SER A 83 1.32 17.10 12.41
N SER A 84 2.56 16.90 11.95
CA SER A 84 2.89 16.59 10.55
C SER A 84 2.67 15.12 10.19
N GLY A 85 2.20 14.30 11.14
CA GLY A 85 1.93 12.88 11.01
C GLY A 85 2.12 12.13 12.33
N LEU A 86 1.77 10.84 12.36
CA LEU A 86 1.92 10.00 13.54
C LEU A 86 3.37 9.48 13.69
N THR A 87 3.93 9.65 14.89
CA THR A 87 5.10 8.86 15.31
C THR A 87 4.71 7.39 15.49
N LEU A 88 5.68 6.47 15.47
CA LEU A 88 5.40 5.06 15.72
C LEU A 88 4.69 4.85 17.07
N THR A 89 5.15 5.52 18.13
CA THR A 89 4.53 5.45 19.46
C THR A 89 3.09 5.94 19.46
N ASP A 90 2.78 7.06 18.79
CA ASP A 90 1.42 7.56 18.68
C ASP A 90 0.53 6.62 17.86
N ALA A 91 1.06 6.09 16.75
CA ALA A 91 0.36 5.16 15.89
C ALA A 91 0.04 3.84 16.59
N GLY A 92 0.99 3.25 17.31
CA GLY A 92 0.77 2.04 18.10
C GLY A 92 -0.27 2.24 19.20
N ARG A 93 -0.23 3.38 19.92
CA ARG A 93 -1.26 3.76 20.89
C ARG A 93 -2.65 3.82 20.26
N ILE A 94 -2.78 4.52 19.13
CA ILE A 94 -4.05 4.69 18.41
C ILE A 94 -4.55 3.34 17.88
N ALA A 95 -3.68 2.54 17.26
CA ALA A 95 -3.99 1.22 16.74
C ALA A 95 -4.48 0.27 17.84
N ASN A 96 -3.79 0.23 18.98
CA ASN A 96 -4.20 -0.58 20.13
C ASN A 96 -5.54 -0.13 20.71
N ALA A 97 -5.76 1.19 20.83
CA ALA A 97 -7.03 1.73 21.31
C ALA A 97 -8.20 1.40 20.35
N HIS A 98 -7.96 1.49 19.03
CA HIS A 98 -8.94 1.09 18.03
C HIS A 98 -9.19 -0.43 18.08
N ALA A 99 -8.16 -1.26 18.13
CA ALA A 99 -8.29 -2.71 18.23
C ALA A 99 -9.09 -3.15 19.47
N THR A 100 -8.90 -2.47 20.60
CA THR A 100 -9.63 -2.77 21.85
C THR A 100 -11.13 -2.45 21.77
N SER A 101 -11.51 -1.43 21.00
CA SER A 101 -12.89 -0.94 20.91
C SER A 101 -13.64 -1.46 19.67
N CYS A 102 -12.93 -1.77 18.59
CA CYS A 102 -13.50 -2.20 17.32
C CYS A 102 -14.13 -3.59 17.42
N ARG A 103 -15.35 -3.72 16.89
CA ARG A 103 -16.14 -4.96 16.85
C ARG A 103 -16.38 -5.48 15.44
N ALA A 104 -15.63 -4.95 14.47
CA ALA A 104 -15.76 -5.36 13.09
C ALA A 104 -15.19 -6.77 12.90
N LEU A 105 -15.92 -7.60 12.16
CA LEU A 105 -15.45 -8.92 11.75
C LEU A 105 -14.27 -8.77 10.76
N PRO A 106 -13.38 -9.77 10.70
CA PRO A 106 -12.40 -9.85 9.62
C PRO A 106 -13.11 -9.75 8.27
N ARG A 107 -12.55 -8.95 7.36
CA ARG A 107 -12.98 -8.89 5.97
C ARG A 107 -11.95 -9.57 5.10
N ASP A 108 -12.37 -9.89 3.87
CA ASP A 108 -11.47 -10.33 2.83
C ASP A 108 -10.39 -9.27 2.58
N ILE A 109 -9.19 -9.75 2.28
CA ILE A 109 -8.07 -8.89 1.92
C ILE A 109 -8.43 -8.11 0.64
N PRO A 110 -8.19 -6.79 0.60
CA PRO A 110 -8.36 -6.03 -0.62
C PRO A 110 -7.49 -6.58 -1.76
N ALA A 111 -8.13 -7.00 -2.85
CA ALA A 111 -7.41 -7.41 -4.04
C ALA A 111 -6.53 -6.28 -4.56
N ARG A 112 -5.31 -6.61 -4.98
CA ARG A 112 -4.41 -5.65 -5.62
C ARG A 112 -5.05 -5.18 -6.94
N PRO A 113 -5.32 -3.87 -7.12
CA PRO A 113 -5.85 -3.38 -8.39
C PRO A 113 -4.82 -3.56 -9.50
N ASP A 114 -5.29 -3.69 -10.75
CA ASP A 114 -4.43 -3.53 -11.91
C ASP A 114 -3.92 -2.07 -12.05
N ASP A 115 -2.94 -1.85 -12.92
CA ASP A 115 -2.30 -0.54 -13.07
C ASP A 115 -3.25 0.52 -13.62
N ASP A 116 -4.24 0.13 -14.43
CA ASP A 116 -5.18 1.08 -15.03
C ASP A 116 -6.20 1.57 -14.00
N ALA A 117 -6.74 0.66 -13.18
CA ALA A 117 -7.61 0.98 -12.07
C ALA A 117 -6.90 1.82 -11.01
N ALA A 118 -5.65 1.48 -10.66
CA ALA A 118 -4.85 2.27 -9.72
C ALA A 118 -4.58 3.68 -10.26
N ARG A 119 -4.29 3.82 -11.56
CA ARG A 119 -4.04 5.11 -12.21
C ARG A 119 -5.28 5.98 -12.20
N GLU A 120 -6.43 5.43 -12.56
CA GLU A 120 -7.68 6.18 -12.55
C GLU A 120 -8.05 6.62 -11.13
N GLN A 121 -7.87 5.74 -10.14
CA GLN A 121 -8.10 6.09 -8.74
C GLN A 121 -7.20 7.26 -8.27
N LEU A 122 -5.91 7.24 -8.64
CA LEU A 122 -4.99 8.33 -8.36
C LEU A 122 -5.44 9.64 -9.01
N ARG A 123 -5.86 9.60 -10.28
CA ARG A 123 -6.38 10.77 -11.01
C ARG A 123 -7.63 11.34 -10.36
N ILE A 124 -8.58 10.48 -9.96
CA ILE A 124 -9.78 10.91 -9.24
C ILE A 124 -9.39 11.65 -7.95
N TRP A 125 -8.46 11.10 -7.17
CA TRP A 125 -8.01 11.74 -5.95
C TRP A 125 -7.38 13.11 -6.19
N VAL A 126 -6.42 13.21 -7.13
CA VAL A 126 -5.78 14.49 -7.46
C VAL A 126 -6.81 15.52 -7.93
N ARG A 127 -7.76 15.14 -8.80
CA ARG A 127 -8.82 16.04 -9.27
C ARG A 127 -9.80 16.44 -8.16
N SER A 128 -10.02 15.58 -7.17
CA SER A 128 -10.92 15.84 -6.05
C SER A 128 -10.30 16.67 -4.92
N MET A 129 -8.97 16.85 -4.94
CA MET A 129 -8.29 17.63 -3.91
C MET A 129 -8.75 19.10 -3.96
N PRO A 130 -8.99 19.74 -2.79
CA PRO A 130 -9.48 21.11 -2.75
C PRO A 130 -8.50 22.06 -3.43
N ARG A 131 -8.98 22.81 -4.43
CA ARG A 131 -8.26 23.95 -4.98
C ARG A 131 -8.44 25.13 -4.02
N ARG A 132 -7.34 25.78 -3.66
CA ARG A 132 -7.35 26.99 -2.83
C ARG A 132 -7.11 28.20 -3.71
N ASP A 133 -7.14 29.38 -3.10
CA ASP A 133 -6.83 30.66 -3.76
C ASP A 133 -5.35 30.77 -4.19
N GLU A 134 -4.54 29.75 -3.90
CA GLU A 134 -3.15 29.60 -4.26
C GLU A 134 -2.86 28.17 -4.75
N ASP A 135 -1.78 28.00 -5.50
CA ASP A 135 -1.29 26.70 -5.91
C ASP A 135 -0.91 25.87 -4.69
N VAL A 136 -1.44 24.65 -4.60
CA VAL A 136 -1.22 23.77 -3.45
C VAL A 136 -0.15 22.75 -3.81
N ARG A 137 0.92 22.69 -3.01
CA ARG A 137 1.92 21.63 -3.17
C ARG A 137 1.34 20.28 -2.77
N LEU A 138 1.41 19.35 -3.71
CA LEU A 138 1.04 17.95 -3.54
C LEU A 138 2.26 17.14 -3.08
N TYR A 139 2.08 16.37 -2.02
CA TYR A 139 3.10 15.49 -1.47
C TYR A 139 2.66 14.02 -1.55
N LEU A 140 3.61 13.10 -1.65
CA LEU A 140 3.32 11.66 -1.61
C LEU A 140 2.57 11.22 -0.34
N ARG A 141 2.78 11.94 0.78
CA ARG A 141 2.08 11.70 2.04
C ARG A 141 0.57 11.97 1.97
N ASP A 142 0.12 12.79 1.02
CA ASP A 142 -1.30 13.08 0.84
C ASP A 142 -2.06 11.84 0.36
N PHE A 143 -1.34 10.84 -0.15
CA PHE A 143 -1.86 9.52 -0.55
C PHE A 143 -1.72 8.45 0.53
N ASN A 144 -1.13 8.74 1.70
CA ASN A 144 -0.81 7.73 2.72
C ASN A 144 -2.04 6.95 3.19
N LEU A 145 -3.19 7.62 3.38
CA LEU A 145 -4.46 6.96 3.74
C LEU A 145 -5.01 6.08 2.62
N GLY A 146 -4.67 6.39 1.37
CA GLY A 146 -5.10 5.67 0.18
C GLY A 146 -4.20 4.49 -0.21
N ARG A 147 -3.09 4.25 0.50
CA ARG A 147 -2.10 3.24 0.07
C ARG A 147 -2.61 1.82 0.03
N LEU A 148 -3.56 1.49 0.88
CA LEU A 148 -4.18 0.17 0.90
C LEU A 148 -5.09 -0.07 -0.30
N ILE A 149 -5.63 1.00 -0.88
CA ILE A 149 -6.45 0.96 -2.08
C ILE A 149 -5.54 0.92 -3.31
N LEU A 150 -4.52 1.79 -3.38
CA LEU A 150 -3.61 1.84 -4.54
C LEU A 150 -2.71 0.61 -4.62
N GLN A 151 -2.16 0.16 -3.49
CA GLN A 151 -1.14 -0.89 -3.41
C GLN A 151 -0.02 -0.65 -4.44
N ARG A 152 0.61 0.54 -4.38
CA ARG A 152 1.70 0.96 -5.27
C ARG A 152 2.79 1.69 -4.51
N THR A 153 4.01 1.51 -5.00
CA THR A 153 5.22 2.15 -4.46
C THR A 153 5.22 3.67 -4.66
N ASN A 154 6.04 4.39 -3.89
CA ASN A 154 6.26 5.83 -4.09
C ASN A 154 6.74 6.16 -5.51
N ALA A 155 7.69 5.38 -6.04
CA ALA A 155 8.22 5.57 -7.39
C ALA A 155 7.14 5.44 -8.47
N TRP A 156 6.20 4.50 -8.30
CA TRP A 156 5.08 4.35 -9.21
C TRP A 156 4.14 5.58 -9.15
N ILE A 157 3.81 6.04 -7.94
CA ILE A 157 2.95 7.23 -7.77
C ILE A 157 3.61 8.47 -8.37
N ASP A 158 4.90 8.71 -8.11
CA ASP A 158 5.63 9.85 -8.68
C ASP A 158 5.61 9.82 -10.21
N THR A 159 5.82 8.64 -10.81
CA THR A 159 5.78 8.46 -12.27
C THR A 159 4.40 8.80 -12.83
N GLU A 160 3.33 8.36 -12.18
CA GLU A 160 1.95 8.63 -12.63
C GLU A 160 1.51 10.07 -12.36
N LEU A 161 2.02 10.72 -11.30
CA LEU A 161 1.82 12.16 -11.09
C LEU A 161 2.53 12.97 -12.17
N GLN A 162 3.74 12.57 -12.58
CA GLN A 162 4.42 13.20 -13.71
C GLN A 162 3.64 13.04 -15.00
N ARG A 163 3.17 11.82 -15.32
CA ARG A 163 2.33 11.59 -16.49
C ARG A 163 1.04 12.42 -16.44
N LEU A 164 0.38 12.51 -15.28
CA LEU A 164 -0.80 13.34 -15.12
C LEU A 164 -0.50 14.83 -15.34
N ALA A 165 0.65 15.33 -14.90
CA ALA A 165 1.05 16.71 -15.14
C ALA A 165 1.33 16.99 -16.63
N ASP A 166 1.87 16.01 -17.35
CA ASP A 166 2.08 16.09 -18.80
C ASP A 166 0.74 16.03 -19.57
N ASP A 167 -0.18 15.14 -19.16
CA ASP A 167 -1.48 14.94 -19.79
C ASP A 167 -2.48 16.09 -19.50
N GLU A 168 -2.49 16.59 -18.27
CA GLU A 168 -3.46 17.57 -17.74
C GLU A 168 -2.75 18.73 -16.99
N PRO A 169 -1.97 19.57 -17.70
CA PRO A 169 -1.18 20.64 -17.08
C PRO A 169 -2.01 21.74 -16.39
N THR A 170 -3.33 21.78 -16.64
CA THR A 170 -4.28 22.70 -15.97
C THR A 170 -4.83 22.15 -14.65
N VAL A 171 -4.60 20.86 -14.38
CA VAL A 171 -4.97 20.19 -13.12
C VAL A 171 -3.75 20.09 -12.22
N LEU A 172 -2.64 19.60 -12.77
CA LEU A 172 -1.41 19.35 -12.04
C LEU A 172 -0.23 19.92 -12.80
N HIS A 173 0.58 20.73 -12.14
CA HIS A 173 1.83 21.23 -12.70
C HIS A 173 3.02 20.52 -12.04
N CYS A 174 3.98 20.10 -12.86
CA CYS A 174 5.23 19.51 -12.40
C CYS A 174 6.38 20.47 -12.69
N ARG A 175 7.20 20.76 -11.67
CA ARG A 175 8.42 21.54 -11.84
C ARG A 175 9.56 20.94 -11.04
N ARG A 176 10.81 21.20 -11.42
CA ARG A 176 11.95 20.92 -10.56
C ARG A 176 12.08 21.98 -9.48
N SER A 177 12.27 21.55 -8.25
CA SER A 177 12.64 22.38 -7.11
C SER A 177 14.03 22.96 -7.33
N GLU A 178 14.18 24.27 -7.26
CA GLU A 178 15.50 24.93 -7.32
C GLU A 178 16.35 24.62 -6.08
N TYR A 179 15.70 24.30 -4.95
CA TYR A 179 16.37 24.03 -3.68
C TYR A 179 16.82 22.58 -3.52
N SER A 180 15.95 21.64 -3.89
CA SER A 180 16.21 20.20 -3.68
C SER A 180 16.60 19.46 -4.96
N GLY A 181 16.38 20.04 -6.14
CA GLY A 181 16.50 19.35 -7.42
C GLY A 181 15.43 18.29 -7.70
N CYS A 182 14.59 17.97 -6.70
CA CYS A 182 13.50 17.01 -6.81
C CYS A 182 12.30 17.59 -7.57
N LEU A 183 11.43 16.71 -8.08
CA LEU A 183 10.17 17.12 -8.69
C LEU A 183 9.21 17.62 -7.60
N GLU A 184 8.56 18.75 -7.86
CA GLU A 184 7.46 19.30 -7.10
C GLU A 184 6.20 19.25 -7.95
N PHE A 185 5.12 18.74 -7.36
CA PHE A 185 3.80 18.72 -7.96
C PHE A 185 2.94 19.80 -7.31
N LEU A 186 2.28 20.61 -8.13
CA LEU A 186 1.43 21.72 -7.71
C LEU A 186 0.04 21.53 -8.31
N ILE A 187 -0.98 21.47 -7.45
CA ILE A 187 -2.37 21.56 -7.87
C ILE A 187 -2.65 23.02 -8.14
N LEU A 188 -2.98 23.33 -9.38
CA LEU A 188 -3.17 24.72 -9.80
C LEU A 188 -4.51 25.26 -9.30
N HIS A 189 -4.47 26.46 -8.73
CA HIS A 189 -5.68 27.23 -8.48
C HIS A 189 -6.41 27.48 -9.82
N GLN A 190 -7.74 27.45 -9.79
CA GLN A 190 -8.53 27.93 -10.91
C GLN A 190 -8.90 29.37 -10.64
N PRO A 191 -8.52 30.34 -11.49
CA PRO A 191 -9.08 31.68 -11.39
C PRO A 191 -10.60 31.57 -11.51
N GLY A 192 -11.31 32.26 -10.60
CA GLY A 192 -12.76 32.17 -10.45
C GLY A 192 -13.48 32.30 -11.79
N ASN A 193 -14.43 31.39 -12.00
CA ASN A 193 -15.42 31.47 -13.08
C ASN A 193 -16.49 32.51 -12.75
#